data_AF-A0A1S7NN82-F1
#
_entry.id   AF-A0A1S7NN82-F1
#
_cell.length_a   1.000
_cell.length_b   1.000
_cell.length_c   1.000
_cell.angle_alpha   90.00
_cell.angle_beta   90.00
_cell.angle_gamma   90.00
#
_symmetry.space_group_name_H-M   'P 1'
#
loop_
_entity.id
_entity.type
_entity.pdbx_description
1 polymer ?
#
loop_
_entity_poly.entity_id
_entity_poly.type
_entity_poly.pdbx_seq_one_letter_code
_entity_poly.pdbx_strand_id
1 'polypeptide(L)'
;MGYVLSQRSLARLDGVHPDLVRVVKRAIQITDIDFVVTEGVRTLAKQKEMVATGASKTMNSRHLKAANGYSHAVDLAALVGGSVVWDWPLYAKLAKAMKQAAKELGIPLEWGGDWKSFKDGPHFQLPWKQYPSAGPVAGKKYIAETETQAKSKALAILGGGISTAVPVGQEPLTKAVEVVSAQQGELSSGEWARMAIAVFIVGISVYLAWRKL
;
A
#
# COMPACT_ATOMS: atom_id res chain seq x y z
N MET A 1 -8.77 -8.38 -32.72
CA MET A 1 -9.32 -7.47 -31.67
C MET A 1 -8.36 -7.51 -30.50
N GLY A 2 -7.94 -6.36 -29.99
CA GLY A 2 -7.10 -6.30 -28.79
C GLY A 2 -7.92 -6.46 -27.51
N TYR A 3 -7.27 -6.82 -26.41
CA TYR A 3 -7.90 -6.87 -25.10
C TYR A 3 -8.20 -5.46 -24.57
N VAL A 4 -9.04 -5.38 -23.54
CA VAL A 4 -9.44 -4.11 -22.93
C VAL A 4 -9.32 -4.22 -21.41
N LEU A 5 -8.79 -3.19 -20.77
CA LEU A 5 -8.72 -3.13 -19.32
C LEU A 5 -10.12 -3.09 -18.71
N SER A 6 -10.34 -3.95 -17.72
CA SER A 6 -11.54 -3.89 -16.87
C SER A 6 -11.63 -2.54 -16.12
N GLN A 7 -12.84 -2.18 -15.69
CA GLN A 7 -13.05 -0.99 -14.83
C GLN A 7 -12.22 -1.05 -13.55
N ARG A 8 -12.07 -2.24 -12.96
CA ARG A 8 -11.22 -2.44 -11.78
C ARG A 8 -9.73 -2.17 -12.08
N SER A 9 -9.25 -2.60 -13.24
CA SER A 9 -7.87 -2.29 -13.68
C SER A 9 -7.69 -0.79 -13.90
N LEU A 10 -8.67 -0.12 -14.52
CA LEU A 10 -8.64 1.32 -14.75
C LEU A 10 -8.61 2.11 -13.44
N ALA A 11 -9.46 1.77 -12.47
CA ALA A 11 -9.48 2.42 -11.15
C ALA A 11 -8.15 2.26 -10.39
N ARG A 12 -7.41 1.16 -10.61
CA ARG A 12 -6.08 0.96 -10.01
C ARG A 12 -4.98 1.81 -10.63
N LEU A 13 -5.23 2.39 -11.80
CA LEU A 13 -4.33 3.34 -12.44
C LEU A 13 -4.54 4.77 -11.90
N ASP A 14 -5.55 5.01 -11.07
CA ASP A 14 -5.79 6.33 -10.47
C ASP A 14 -4.63 6.72 -9.54
N GLY A 15 -3.99 7.84 -9.86
CA GLY A 15 -2.81 8.33 -9.15
C GLY A 15 -1.48 7.66 -9.56
N VAL A 16 -1.48 6.78 -10.57
CA VAL A 16 -0.26 6.35 -11.27
C VAL A 16 0.15 7.44 -12.26
N HIS A 17 1.46 7.61 -12.47
CA HIS A 17 2.01 8.62 -13.36
C HIS A 17 1.41 8.48 -14.78
N PRO A 18 0.94 9.58 -15.41
CA PRO A 18 0.23 9.52 -16.69
C PRO A 18 1.00 8.80 -17.81
N ASP A 19 2.32 8.95 -17.86
CA ASP A 19 3.16 8.24 -18.83
C ASP A 19 3.06 6.72 -18.68
N LEU A 20 3.15 6.20 -17.45
CA LEU A 20 3.02 4.77 -17.20
C LEU A 20 1.60 4.28 -17.52
N VAL A 21 0.58 5.08 -17.23
CA VAL A 21 -0.81 4.80 -17.62
C VAL A 21 -0.95 4.68 -19.14
N ARG A 22 -0.31 5.57 -19.92
CA ARG A 22 -0.29 5.47 -21.39
C ARG A 22 0.36 4.16 -21.85
N VAL A 23 1.49 3.76 -21.25
CA VAL A 23 2.16 2.50 -21.56
C VAL A 23 1.24 1.31 -21.29
N VAL A 24 0.59 1.23 -20.12
CA VAL A 24 -0.33 0.13 -19.77
C VAL A 24 -1.51 0.06 -20.74
N LYS A 25 -2.13 1.20 -21.03
CA LYS A 25 -3.25 1.29 -21.99
C LYS A 25 -2.85 0.94 -23.42
N ARG A 26 -1.59 1.17 -23.79
CA ARG A 26 -1.08 0.74 -25.10
C ARG A 26 -0.74 -0.75 -25.11
N ALA A 27 -0.13 -1.26 -24.05
CA ALA A 27 0.26 -2.66 -23.93
C ALA A 27 -0.93 -3.63 -24.03
N ILE A 28 -2.06 -3.31 -23.39
CA ILE A 28 -3.27 -4.16 -23.45
C ILE A 28 -3.83 -4.29 -24.88
N GLN A 29 -3.58 -3.30 -25.75
CA GLN A 29 -4.06 -3.32 -27.13
C GLN A 29 -3.21 -4.21 -28.04
N ILE A 30 -1.94 -4.43 -27.69
CA ILE A 30 -0.95 -5.11 -28.53
C ILE A 30 -0.46 -6.45 -27.96
N THR A 31 -0.86 -6.78 -26.73
CA THR A 31 -0.46 -8.02 -26.06
C THR A 31 -1.15 -9.23 -26.68
N ASP A 32 -0.43 -10.34 -26.74
CA ASP A 32 -0.98 -11.64 -27.15
C ASP A 32 -1.75 -12.34 -26.02
N ILE A 33 -1.57 -11.88 -24.78
CA ILE A 33 -2.20 -12.44 -23.57
C ILE A 33 -2.88 -11.32 -22.79
N ASP A 34 -4.13 -11.55 -22.38
CA ASP A 34 -4.87 -10.61 -21.55
C ASP A 34 -4.21 -10.43 -20.18
N PHE A 35 -4.45 -9.28 -19.54
CA PHE A 35 -3.95 -9.02 -18.20
C PHE A 35 -4.81 -8.04 -17.43
N VAL A 36 -4.68 -8.08 -16.11
CA VAL A 36 -5.26 -7.09 -15.19
C VAL A 36 -4.19 -6.31 -14.47
N VAL A 37 -4.53 -5.10 -14.05
CA VAL A 37 -3.72 -4.33 -13.10
C VAL A 37 -4.13 -4.79 -11.70
N THR A 38 -3.19 -5.35 -10.94
CA THR A 38 -3.41 -5.82 -9.57
C THR A 38 -3.11 -4.74 -8.55
N GLU A 39 -2.10 -3.90 -8.82
CA GLU A 39 -1.73 -2.78 -7.96
C GLU A 39 -1.17 -1.61 -8.77
N GLY A 40 -1.49 -0.39 -8.35
CA GLY A 40 -0.89 0.85 -8.86
C GLY A 40 -0.32 1.64 -7.70
N VAL A 41 -1.10 2.58 -7.13
CA VAL A 41 -0.71 3.30 -5.92
C VAL A 41 -0.82 2.41 -4.68
N ARG A 42 0.24 2.41 -3.87
CA ARG A 42 0.32 1.73 -2.57
C ARG A 42 0.34 2.76 -1.43
N THR A 43 -0.32 2.43 -0.33
CA THR A 43 -0.27 3.26 0.88
C THR A 43 1.02 3.02 1.67
N LEU A 44 1.43 4.02 2.47
CA LEU A 44 2.58 3.88 3.33
C LEU A 44 2.40 2.74 4.36
N ALA A 45 1.20 2.56 4.91
CA ALA A 45 0.90 1.49 5.86
C ALA A 45 1.10 0.10 5.23
N LYS A 46 0.57 -0.13 4.02
CA LYS A 46 0.77 -1.39 3.29
C LYS A 46 2.25 -1.62 2.97
N GLN A 47 2.99 -0.57 2.59
CA GLN A 47 4.43 -0.72 2.35
C GLN A 47 5.20 -1.12 3.62
N LYS A 48 4.85 -0.56 4.79
CA LYS A 48 5.44 -0.96 6.08
C LYS A 48 5.16 -2.42 6.39
N GLU A 49 3.94 -2.87 6.19
CA GLU A 49 3.55 -4.28 6.37
C GLU A 49 4.31 -5.21 5.42
N MET A 50 4.45 -4.85 4.14
CA MET A 50 5.22 -5.63 3.17
C MET A 50 6.70 -5.72 3.54
N VAL A 51 7.28 -4.67 4.09
CA VAL A 51 8.66 -4.71 4.60
C VAL A 51 8.75 -5.61 5.84
N ALA A 52 7.82 -5.48 6.79
CA ALA A 52 7.79 -6.29 8.01
C ALA A 52 7.61 -7.80 7.74
N THR A 53 6.82 -8.14 6.73
CA THR A 53 6.57 -9.53 6.29
C THR A 53 7.62 -10.04 5.29
N GLY A 54 8.59 -9.21 4.91
CA GLY A 54 9.69 -9.57 4.00
C GLY A 54 9.32 -9.61 2.51
N ALA A 55 8.06 -9.31 2.17
CA ALA A 55 7.55 -9.18 0.79
C ALA A 55 8.13 -7.96 0.04
N SER A 56 8.67 -6.97 0.77
CA SER A 56 9.48 -5.90 0.22
C SER A 56 10.80 -5.75 0.99
N LYS A 57 11.86 -5.34 0.31
CA LYS A 57 13.19 -5.11 0.93
C LYS A 57 13.44 -3.67 1.33
N THR A 58 12.55 -2.74 0.96
CA THR A 58 12.80 -1.31 1.16
C THR A 58 11.51 -0.53 1.40
N MET A 59 11.60 0.54 2.19
CA MET A 59 10.52 1.52 2.30
C MET A 59 10.48 2.50 1.12
N ASN A 60 11.53 2.53 0.30
CA ASN A 60 11.61 3.38 -0.89
C ASN A 60 11.02 2.66 -2.11
N SER A 61 9.69 2.59 -2.19
CA SER A 61 8.95 1.89 -3.25
C SER A 61 8.37 2.86 -4.29
N ARG A 62 8.41 2.46 -5.56
CA ARG A 62 7.80 3.20 -6.68
C ARG A 62 6.27 3.14 -6.71
N HIS A 63 5.64 2.25 -5.95
CA HIS A 63 4.19 2.27 -5.77
C HIS A 63 3.72 3.38 -4.82
N LEU A 64 4.61 3.95 -4.00
CA LEU A 64 4.26 5.09 -3.16
C LEU A 64 4.15 6.34 -4.03
N LYS A 65 3.18 7.22 -3.69
CA LYS A 65 3.12 8.54 -4.29
C LYS A 65 4.37 9.34 -3.94
N ALA A 66 5.01 9.90 -4.96
CA ALA A 66 6.13 10.81 -4.82
C ALA A 66 5.66 12.24 -4.52
N ALA A 67 6.60 13.16 -4.31
CA ALA A 67 6.33 14.59 -4.15
C ALA A 67 5.52 15.23 -5.31
N ASN A 68 5.60 14.66 -6.52
CA ASN A 68 4.79 15.10 -7.67
C ASN A 68 3.35 14.57 -7.66
N GLY A 69 2.93 13.86 -6.60
CA GLY A 69 1.56 13.36 -6.40
C GLY A 69 1.26 12.01 -7.04
N TYR A 70 2.20 11.41 -7.79
CA TYR A 70 2.00 10.16 -8.52
C TYR A 70 2.84 9.02 -7.98
N SER A 71 2.32 7.79 -8.08
CA SER A 71 3.17 6.59 -8.07
C SER A 71 3.74 6.35 -9.46
N HIS A 72 4.80 5.54 -9.54
CA HIS A 72 5.55 5.30 -10.75
C HIS A 72 5.74 3.81 -11.04
N ALA A 73 4.92 2.95 -10.43
CA ALA A 73 4.92 1.52 -10.65
C ALA A 73 3.50 0.97 -10.77
N VAL A 74 3.39 -0.18 -11.44
CA VAL A 74 2.20 -1.00 -11.56
C VAL A 74 2.58 -2.48 -11.47
N ASP A 75 1.70 -3.27 -10.88
CA ASP A 75 1.77 -4.73 -10.91
C ASP A 75 0.68 -5.28 -11.84
N LEU A 76 1.07 -6.20 -12.70
CA LEU A 76 0.17 -6.87 -13.64
C LEU A 76 -0.01 -8.35 -13.28
N ALA A 77 -1.13 -8.94 -13.66
CA ALA A 77 -1.30 -10.39 -13.62
C ALA A 77 -1.90 -10.90 -14.93
N ALA A 78 -1.32 -11.98 -15.46
CA ALA A 78 -1.77 -12.59 -16.70
C ALA A 78 -3.14 -13.24 -16.52
N LEU A 79 -4.01 -13.09 -17.52
CA LEU A 79 -5.30 -13.75 -17.60
C LEU A 79 -5.28 -14.80 -18.71
N VAL A 80 -5.66 -16.03 -18.36
CA VAL A 80 -5.85 -17.13 -19.31
C VAL A 80 -7.21 -17.75 -19.02
N GLY A 81 -8.09 -17.78 -20.02
CA GLY A 81 -9.46 -18.27 -19.85
C GLY A 81 -10.26 -17.52 -18.76
N GLY A 82 -9.97 -16.24 -18.55
CA GLY A 82 -10.62 -15.40 -17.52
C GLY A 82 -10.10 -15.60 -16.10
N SER A 83 -9.12 -16.48 -15.89
CA SER A 83 -8.50 -16.72 -14.58
C SER A 83 -7.10 -16.15 -14.51
N VAL A 84 -6.70 -15.68 -13.33
CA VAL A 84 -5.34 -15.19 -13.08
C VAL A 84 -4.37 -16.36 -13.03
N VAL A 85 -3.28 -16.27 -13.78
CA VAL A 85 -2.21 -17.29 -13.85
C VAL A 85 -0.86 -16.64 -13.57
N TRP A 86 -0.05 -17.28 -12.72
CA TRP A 86 1.23 -16.75 -12.22
C TRP A 86 2.48 -17.36 -12.88
N ASP A 87 2.30 -18.08 -13.99
CA ASP A 87 3.39 -18.77 -14.69
C ASP A 87 4.40 -17.79 -15.30
N TRP A 88 5.66 -17.93 -14.91
CA TRP A 88 6.76 -17.04 -15.33
C TRP A 88 6.83 -16.76 -16.85
N PRO A 89 6.65 -17.75 -17.76
CA PRO A 89 6.67 -17.50 -19.19
C PRO A 89 5.61 -16.50 -19.68
N LEU A 90 4.47 -16.37 -18.97
CA LEU A 90 3.43 -15.40 -19.31
C LEU A 90 3.89 -13.98 -19.00
N TYR A 91 4.61 -13.77 -17.89
CA TYR A 91 5.14 -12.46 -17.53
C TYR A 91 6.24 -12.00 -18.49
N ALA A 92 7.04 -12.91 -19.03
CA ALA A 92 7.97 -12.57 -20.11
C ALA A 92 7.25 -12.07 -21.37
N LYS A 93 6.10 -12.65 -21.71
CA LYS A 93 5.25 -12.19 -22.83
C LYS A 93 4.60 -10.83 -22.52
N LEU A 94 4.05 -10.65 -21.31
CA LEU A 94 3.53 -9.34 -20.87
C LEU A 94 4.62 -8.27 -20.89
N ALA A 95 5.82 -8.60 -20.44
CA ALA A 95 6.96 -7.69 -20.47
C ALA A 95 7.35 -7.30 -21.88
N LYS A 96 7.29 -8.23 -22.85
CA LYS A 96 7.49 -7.90 -24.26
C LYS A 96 6.48 -6.86 -24.75
N ALA A 97 5.19 -7.03 -24.44
CA ALA A 97 4.14 -6.08 -24.81
C ALA A 97 4.32 -4.71 -24.12
N MET A 98 4.59 -4.70 -22.81
CA MET A 98 4.86 -3.48 -22.04
C MET A 98 6.08 -2.71 -22.56
N LYS A 99 7.20 -3.41 -22.84
CA LYS A 99 8.41 -2.80 -23.40
C LYS A 99 8.19 -2.29 -24.82
N GLN A 100 7.43 -3.02 -25.64
CA GLN A 100 7.06 -2.56 -26.98
C GLN A 100 6.21 -1.28 -26.92
N ALA A 101 5.18 -1.25 -26.07
CA ALA A 101 4.35 -0.07 -25.85
C ALA A 101 5.16 1.14 -25.35
N ALA A 102 6.08 0.91 -24.41
CA ALA A 102 6.98 1.93 -23.89
C ALA A 102 7.89 2.49 -25.00
N LYS A 103 8.46 1.62 -25.84
CA LYS A 103 9.27 2.00 -27.00
C LYS A 103 8.48 2.83 -28.01
N GLU A 104 7.27 2.42 -28.36
CA GLU A 104 6.40 3.14 -29.29
C GLU A 104 6.07 4.56 -28.80
N LEU A 105 5.91 4.72 -27.49
CA LEU A 105 5.57 6.01 -26.87
C LEU A 105 6.80 6.85 -26.50
N GLY A 106 8.02 6.34 -26.68
CA GLY A 106 9.24 7.02 -26.26
C GLY A 106 9.38 7.17 -24.74
N ILE A 107 8.76 6.27 -23.96
CA ILE A 107 8.75 6.31 -22.49
C ILE A 107 9.71 5.22 -21.99
N PRO A 108 10.66 5.53 -21.09
CA PRO A 108 11.53 4.50 -20.54
C PRO A 108 10.77 3.65 -19.50
N LEU A 109 11.06 2.35 -19.47
CA LEU A 109 10.37 1.39 -18.61
C LEU A 109 11.35 0.34 -18.08
N GLU A 110 11.25 0.03 -16.79
CA GLU A 110 11.93 -1.08 -16.13
C GLU A 110 10.91 -2.20 -15.83
N TRP A 111 11.33 -3.44 -15.99
CA TRP A 111 10.56 -4.63 -15.62
C TRP A 111 11.27 -5.37 -14.48
N GLY A 112 10.52 -5.77 -13.45
CA GLY A 112 11.06 -6.49 -12.30
C GLY A 112 11.68 -7.84 -12.64
N GLY A 113 11.27 -8.46 -13.76
CA GLY A 113 11.88 -9.70 -14.24
C GLY A 113 13.30 -9.53 -14.80
N ASP A 114 13.72 -8.32 -15.13
CA ASP A 114 15.09 -8.00 -15.56
C ASP A 114 16.05 -7.73 -14.40
N TRP A 115 15.55 -7.67 -13.15
CA TRP A 115 16.41 -7.42 -11.99
C TRP A 115 17.42 -8.55 -11.77
N LYS A 116 18.62 -8.18 -11.30
CA LYS A 116 19.72 -9.14 -11.07
C LYS A 116 19.40 -10.15 -9.97
N SER A 117 18.66 -9.71 -8.95
CA SER A 117 18.18 -10.52 -7.84
C SER A 117 16.76 -10.09 -7.48
N PHE A 118 16.03 -10.96 -6.77
CA PHE A 118 14.65 -10.71 -6.36
C PHE A 118 13.71 -10.36 -7.54
N LYS A 119 13.81 -11.16 -8.61
CA LYS A 119 13.03 -10.97 -9.83
C LYS A 119 11.53 -10.97 -9.54
N ASP A 120 10.84 -9.98 -10.09
CA ASP A 120 9.42 -9.75 -9.88
C ASP A 120 8.72 -9.63 -11.24
N GLY A 121 8.06 -10.70 -11.66
CA GLY A 121 7.41 -10.79 -12.97
C GLY A 121 6.24 -9.80 -13.13
N PRO A 122 5.35 -9.66 -12.14
CA PRO A 122 4.28 -8.67 -12.14
C PRO A 122 4.71 -7.20 -12.26
N HIS A 123 5.88 -6.84 -11.70
CA HIS A 123 6.25 -5.45 -11.43
C HIS A 123 6.81 -4.70 -12.63
N PHE A 124 6.27 -3.52 -12.91
CA PHE A 124 6.80 -2.57 -13.89
C PHE A 124 6.91 -1.17 -13.29
N GLN A 125 7.97 -0.44 -13.63
CA GLN A 125 8.14 0.92 -13.11
C GLN A 125 8.81 1.86 -14.11
N LEU A 126 8.54 3.16 -13.95
CA LEU A 126 9.33 4.20 -14.57
C LEU A 126 10.69 4.31 -13.86
N PRO A 127 11.82 4.43 -14.56
CA PRO A 127 13.14 4.49 -13.95
C PRO A 127 13.34 5.70 -13.04
N TRP A 128 14.14 5.54 -11.98
CA TRP A 128 14.45 6.60 -11.02
C TRP A 128 15.18 7.80 -11.64
N LYS A 129 16.07 7.58 -12.61
CA LYS A 129 16.89 8.63 -13.20
C LYS A 129 16.07 9.62 -14.03
N GLN A 130 15.13 9.11 -14.83
CA GLN A 130 14.26 9.92 -15.70
C GLN A 130 13.02 10.42 -14.97
N TYR A 131 12.54 9.67 -13.96
CA TYR A 131 11.37 10.02 -13.16
C TYR A 131 11.75 10.05 -11.68
N PRO A 132 12.53 11.04 -11.23
CA PRO A 132 12.95 11.12 -9.85
C PRO A 132 11.75 11.24 -8.91
N SER A 133 11.75 10.44 -7.85
CA SER A 133 10.78 10.55 -6.77
C SER A 133 11.51 10.77 -5.45
N ALA A 134 11.39 11.96 -4.87
CA ALA A 134 11.52 12.12 -3.43
C ALA A 134 10.25 11.53 -2.79
N GLY A 135 10.22 10.21 -2.61
CA GLY A 135 9.14 9.55 -1.88
C GLY A 135 9.10 10.02 -0.43
N PRO A 136 8.00 9.82 0.31
CA PRO A 136 7.87 10.25 1.71
C PRO A 136 8.97 9.69 2.64
N VAL A 137 9.68 8.64 2.21
CA VAL A 137 10.76 7.98 2.96
C VAL A 137 12.14 8.18 2.32
N ALA A 138 12.23 8.83 1.15
CA ALA A 138 13.52 9.07 0.48
C ALA A 138 14.42 10.05 1.25
N GLY A 139 13.90 10.73 2.29
CA GLY A 139 14.63 11.73 3.07
C GLY A 139 15.15 11.29 4.44
N LYS A 140 14.71 10.16 5.02
CA LYS A 140 15.20 9.69 6.33
C LYS A 140 15.13 8.16 6.37
N LYS A 141 16.23 7.49 6.76
CA LYS A 141 16.24 6.06 7.10
C LYS A 141 15.02 5.77 7.97
N TYR A 142 14.10 4.95 7.48
CA TYR A 142 13.04 4.42 8.31
C TYR A 142 13.68 3.44 9.29
N ILE A 143 14.02 3.92 10.48
CA ILE A 143 14.34 3.08 11.62
C ILE A 143 13.01 2.73 12.28
N ALA A 144 12.69 1.43 12.34
CA ALA A 144 11.48 0.89 12.96
C ALA A 144 11.27 1.40 14.41
N GLU A 145 12.34 1.88 15.06
CA GLU A 145 12.33 2.53 16.38
C GLU A 145 11.40 3.75 16.48
N THR A 146 11.19 4.50 15.38
CA THR A 146 10.36 5.71 15.43
C THR A 146 8.87 5.42 15.63
N GLU A 147 8.35 4.28 15.16
CA GLU A 147 6.98 3.87 15.44
C GLU A 147 6.80 3.28 16.83
N THR A 148 7.79 2.56 17.35
CA THR A 148 7.77 2.07 18.72
C THR A 148 7.82 3.23 19.71
N GLN A 149 8.62 4.27 19.44
CA GLN A 149 8.63 5.51 20.24
C GLN A 149 7.35 6.34 20.05
N ALA A 150 6.77 6.40 18.85
CA ALA A 150 5.52 7.13 18.64
C ALA A 150 4.33 6.43 19.34
N LYS A 151 4.27 5.09 19.28
CA LYS A 151 3.27 4.29 20.00
C LYS A 151 3.47 4.36 21.51
N SER A 152 4.71 4.29 22.01
CA SER A 152 4.98 4.41 23.45
C SER A 152 4.68 5.81 23.98
N LYS A 153 4.92 6.86 23.19
CA LYS A 153 4.61 8.25 23.56
C LYS A 153 3.11 8.53 23.52
N ALA A 154 2.37 8.00 22.54
CA ALA A 154 0.90 8.06 22.52
C ALA A 154 0.27 7.27 23.69
N LEU A 155 0.85 6.11 24.04
CA LEU A 155 0.43 5.31 25.19
C LEU A 155 0.76 6.01 26.53
N ALA A 156 1.89 6.71 26.62
CA ALA A 156 2.26 7.50 27.81
C ALA A 156 1.33 8.70 28.03
N ILE A 157 0.82 9.32 26.97
CA ILE A 157 -0.19 10.39 27.06
C ILE A 157 -1.55 9.86 27.54
N LEU A 158 -1.91 8.64 27.15
CA LEU A 158 -3.17 7.99 27.56
C LEU A 158 -3.10 7.33 28.95
N GLY A 159 -1.91 6.89 29.38
CA GLY A 159 -1.67 6.27 30.68
C GLY A 159 -1.21 7.24 31.77
N GLY A 160 -0.84 8.47 31.41
CA GLY A 160 -0.41 9.51 32.34
C GLY A 160 -1.59 10.20 32.99
N GLY A 161 -1.95 9.73 34.18
CA GLY A 161 -2.83 10.46 35.09
C GLY A 161 -2.36 11.91 35.27
N ILE A 162 -3.36 12.80 35.30
CA ILE A 162 -3.30 14.23 35.58
C ILE A 162 -2.27 14.54 36.68
N SER A 163 -1.23 15.32 36.37
CA SER A 163 -0.75 16.35 37.31
C SER A 163 0.22 17.33 36.63
N THR A 164 -0.20 18.59 36.65
CA THR A 164 0.57 19.84 36.76
C THR A 164 0.32 20.86 35.65
N ALA A 165 0.00 22.06 36.14
CA ALA A 165 -0.61 23.19 35.45
C ALA A 165 0.35 23.90 34.48
N VAL A 166 -0.20 24.34 33.34
CA VAL A 166 0.35 25.42 32.50
C VAL A 166 -0.85 26.25 31.99
N PRO A 167 -0.79 27.60 32.00
CA PRO A 167 -1.97 28.44 31.87
C PRO A 167 -2.45 28.59 30.42
N VAL A 168 -3.74 28.90 30.34
CA VAL A 168 -4.59 29.13 29.18
C VAL A 168 -4.05 30.23 28.25
N GLY A 169 -3.99 29.94 26.95
CA GLY A 169 -3.86 30.89 25.86
C GLY A 169 -4.61 30.38 24.61
N GLN A 170 -5.87 30.83 24.49
CA GLN A 170 -6.75 30.92 23.31
C GLN A 170 -6.76 29.82 22.22
N GLU A 171 -7.88 29.07 22.19
CA GLU A 171 -8.67 28.52 21.07
C GLU A 171 -8.13 28.62 19.62
N PRO A 172 -8.30 27.57 18.76
CA PRO A 172 -9.51 26.75 18.72
C PRO A 172 -9.24 25.23 18.70
N LEU A 173 -9.55 24.57 19.82
CA LEU A 173 -9.65 23.10 19.91
C LEU A 173 -11.10 22.63 20.10
N THR A 174 -12.05 23.54 20.32
CA THR A 174 -13.47 23.22 20.55
C THR A 174 -14.16 22.60 19.33
N LYS A 175 -13.73 22.89 18.11
CA LYS A 175 -14.30 22.27 16.89
C LYS A 175 -13.86 20.83 16.61
N ALA A 176 -12.76 20.36 17.22
CA ALA A 176 -12.29 18.99 17.00
C ALA A 176 -13.00 17.98 17.91
N VAL A 177 -13.51 18.42 19.06
CA VAL A 177 -14.12 17.54 20.07
C VAL A 177 -15.60 17.25 19.77
N GLU A 178 -16.33 18.20 19.19
CA GLU A 178 -17.74 17.98 18.81
C GLU A 178 -17.92 16.96 17.68
N VAL A 179 -16.99 16.89 16.72
CA VAL A 179 -17.09 15.94 15.59
C VAL A 179 -16.82 14.50 16.03
N VAL A 180 -16.00 14.30 17.07
CA VAL A 180 -15.69 12.96 17.60
C VAL A 180 -16.81 12.44 18.52
N SER A 181 -17.52 13.33 19.21
CA SER A 181 -18.65 12.94 20.06
C SER A 181 -19.93 12.58 19.28
N ALA A 182 -20.01 12.92 18.00
CA ALA A 182 -21.21 12.67 17.17
C ALA A 182 -21.24 11.29 16.47
N GLN A 183 -20.27 10.41 16.74
CA GLN A 183 -20.20 9.06 16.14
C GLN A 183 -20.30 7.90 17.13
N GLN A 184 -20.59 8.14 18.41
CA GLN A 184 -21.00 7.07 19.33
C GLN A 184 -22.48 6.74 19.14
N GLY A 185 -22.77 6.00 18.06
CA GLY A 185 -24.03 5.27 17.97
C GLY A 185 -24.06 4.16 19.02
N GLU A 186 -25.13 4.10 19.80
CA GLU A 186 -25.33 3.10 20.85
C GLU A 186 -25.26 1.67 20.27
N LEU A 187 -24.24 0.90 20.67
CA LEU A 187 -24.17 -0.53 20.39
C LEU A 187 -25.33 -1.24 21.07
N SER A 188 -26.00 -2.14 20.35
CA SER A 188 -27.14 -2.88 20.91
C SER A 188 -26.69 -3.78 22.07
N SER A 189 -27.60 -4.07 23.01
CA SER A 189 -27.32 -4.90 24.19
C SER A 189 -26.73 -6.30 23.85
N GLY A 190 -27.06 -6.83 22.66
CA GLY A 190 -26.50 -8.09 22.15
C GLY A 190 -25.04 -8.00 21.68
N GLU A 191 -24.58 -6.83 21.24
CA GLU A 191 -23.20 -6.61 20.79
C GLU A 191 -22.26 -6.37 21.99
N TRP A 192 -22.75 -5.71 23.04
CA TRP A 192 -22.06 -5.63 24.33
C TRP A 192 -21.83 -7.01 24.96
N ALA A 193 -22.83 -7.89 24.91
CA ALA A 193 -22.69 -9.26 25.42
C ALA A 193 -21.64 -10.07 24.64
N ARG A 194 -21.60 -9.92 23.31
CA ARG A 194 -20.60 -10.58 22.45
C ARG A 194 -19.18 -10.06 22.69
N MET A 195 -19.03 -8.75 22.88
CA MET A 195 -17.75 -8.14 23.23
C MET A 195 -17.25 -8.59 24.62
N ALA A 196 -18.13 -8.62 25.62
CA ALA A 196 -17.77 -9.06 26.97
C ALA A 196 -17.31 -10.54 26.99
N ILE A 197 -18.00 -11.41 26.24
CA ILE A 197 -17.61 -12.82 26.10
C ILE A 197 -16.26 -12.97 25.40
N ALA A 198 -16.02 -12.22 24.31
CA ALA A 198 -14.76 -12.27 23.59
C ALA A 198 -13.57 -11.82 24.46
N VAL A 199 -13.74 -10.73 25.22
CA VAL A 199 -12.71 -10.24 26.16
C VAL A 199 -12.46 -11.25 27.29
N PHE A 200 -13.50 -11.89 27.81
CA PHE A 200 -13.37 -12.91 28.85
C PHE A 200 -12.65 -14.17 28.36
N ILE A 201 -12.93 -14.65 27.14
CA ILE A 201 -12.24 -15.79 26.54
C ILE A 201 -10.76 -15.49 26.36
N VAL A 202 -10.41 -14.34 25.79
CA VAL A 202 -9.02 -13.93 25.58
C VAL A 202 -8.29 -13.77 26.93
N GLY A 203 -8.95 -13.17 27.92
CA GLY A 203 -8.41 -13.03 29.28
C GLY A 203 -8.12 -14.36 29.96
N ILE A 204 -9.03 -15.33 29.85
CA ILE A 204 -8.82 -16.69 30.39
C ILE A 204 -7.70 -17.41 29.64
N SER A 205 -7.65 -17.32 28.31
CA SER A 205 -6.57 -17.94 27.53
C SER A 205 -5.19 -17.41 27.91
N VAL A 206 -5.08 -16.09 28.13
CA VAL A 206 -3.83 -15.46 28.60
C VAL A 206 -3.50 -15.87 30.04
N TYR A 207 -4.48 -15.90 30.93
CA TYR A 207 -4.28 -16.32 32.34
C TYR A 207 -3.85 -17.79 32.46
N LEU A 208 -4.45 -18.70 31.68
CA LEU A 208 -4.08 -20.12 31.66
C LEU A 208 -2.70 -20.36 31.04
N ALA A 209 -2.29 -19.55 30.05
CA ALA A 209 -0.94 -19.59 29.48
C ALA A 209 0.11 -19.09 30.49
N TRP A 210 -0.23 -18.06 31.28
CA TRP A 210 0.65 -17.53 32.32
C TRP A 210 0.80 -18.49 33.52
N ARG A 211 -0.25 -19.23 33.91
CA ARG A 211 -0.23 -20.18 35.04
C ARG A 211 0.54 -21.49 34.76
N LYS A 212 0.85 -21.81 33.50
CA LYS A 212 1.61 -23.01 33.10
C LYS A 212 3.12 -22.78 32.94
N LEU A 213 3.58 -21.55 33.21
CA LEU A 213 5.00 -21.18 33.35
C LEU A 213 5.34 -21.07 34.84
#